data_AF-A0A3Q3XMA4-F1
#
_entry.id   AF-A0A3Q3XMA4-F1
#
_cell.length_a   1.000
_cell.length_b   1.000
_cell.length_c   1.000
_cell.angle_alpha   90.00
_cell.angle_beta   90.00
_cell.angle_gamma   90.00
#
_symmetry.space_group_name_H-M   'P 1'
#
loop_
_entity.id
_entity.type
_entity.pdbx_description
1 polymer ?
#
loop_
_entity_poly.entity_id
_entity_poly.type
_entity_poly.pdbx_seq_one_letter_code
_entity_poly.pdbx_strand_id
1 'polypeptide(L)'
;PPEVDLSPDIKDWTKHQVREWALKLKGVDDSVAELLFEQDINGPSLLLLNANDLKTMDVTLGPAKLIIHARDEVGKLKAEEPKSSSNKPGGPCKPYPFCRYHDTYRYMESSILDITESGASNLIEPCHEYKAFINTTDETKMTKFTSEVVRFAAACMNSRTNGTIHFGIGDKPQFVHGEVLGVVVKDKEAYANELKSAIDGYFEYKFKHTAQSCIRPPRFV
;
A
#
# COMPACT_ATOMS: atom_id res chain seq x y z
N PRO A 1 38.81 10.56 -6.08
CA PRO A 1 37.73 11.50 -5.67
C PRO A 1 37.28 11.18 -4.24
N PRO A 2 37.02 12.17 -3.38
CA PRO A 2 36.47 11.89 -2.06
C PRO A 2 35.13 11.17 -2.24
N GLU A 3 34.91 10.07 -1.51
CA GLU A 3 33.61 9.39 -1.47
C GLU A 3 32.58 10.38 -0.95
N VAL A 4 31.66 10.82 -1.82
CA VAL A 4 30.53 11.64 -1.41
C VAL A 4 29.63 10.75 -0.58
N ASP A 5 29.62 11.01 0.73
CA ASP A 5 28.71 10.38 1.68
C ASP A 5 27.27 10.71 1.24
N LEU A 6 26.62 9.72 0.64
CA LEU A 6 25.23 9.85 0.22
C LEU A 6 24.40 9.86 1.50
N SER A 7 23.72 10.98 1.76
CA SER A 7 22.87 11.12 2.93
C SER A 7 21.94 9.90 3.05
N PRO A 8 21.69 9.40 4.27
CA PRO A 8 20.82 8.25 4.46
C PRO A 8 19.39 8.45 3.92
N ASP A 9 18.82 9.65 3.94
CA ASP A 9 17.46 9.89 3.45
C ASP A 9 17.48 10.53 2.06
N ILE A 10 16.85 9.86 1.09
CA ILE A 10 16.70 10.38 -0.28
C ILE A 10 16.00 11.74 -0.30
N LYS A 11 15.15 12.06 0.69
CA LYS A 11 14.49 13.37 0.80
C LYS A 11 15.45 14.52 1.11
N ASP A 12 16.62 14.20 1.66
CA ASP A 12 17.63 15.19 2.02
C ASP A 12 18.73 15.28 0.96
N TRP A 13 18.61 14.54 -0.15
CA TRP A 13 19.63 14.54 -1.18
C TRP A 13 19.68 15.88 -1.91
N THR A 14 20.88 16.45 -1.92
CA THR A 14 21.21 17.56 -2.83
C THR A 14 21.25 17.07 -4.28
N LYS A 15 21.15 17.98 -5.25
CA LYS A 15 21.30 17.62 -6.67
C LYS A 15 22.64 16.96 -7.01
N HIS A 16 23.71 17.29 -6.27
CA HIS A 16 25.01 16.65 -6.42
C HIS A 16 24.96 15.18 -5.98
N GLN A 17 24.26 14.88 -4.88
CA GLN A 17 24.06 13.51 -4.42
C GLN A 17 23.16 12.71 -5.37
N VAL A 18 22.12 13.34 -5.94
CA VAL A 18 21.31 12.72 -7.01
C VAL A 18 22.15 12.38 -8.24
N ARG A 19 23.01 13.30 -8.68
CA ARG A 19 23.94 13.08 -9.80
C ARG A 19 24.89 11.91 -9.53
N GLU A 20 25.56 11.91 -8.37
CA GLU A 20 26.48 10.83 -7.98
C GLU A 20 25.77 9.48 -7.85
N TRP A 21 24.52 9.47 -7.39
CA TRP A 21 23.69 8.27 -7.37
C TRP A 21 23.36 7.78 -8.79
N ALA A 22 22.95 8.67 -9.69
CA ALA A 22 22.60 8.33 -11.06
C ALA A 22 23.80 7.75 -11.84
N LEU A 23 25.01 8.28 -11.63
CA LEU A 23 26.25 7.76 -12.21
C LEU A 23 26.59 6.32 -11.78
N LYS A 24 26.03 5.86 -10.65
CA LYS A 24 26.24 4.49 -10.15
C LYS A 24 25.24 3.48 -10.72
N LEU A 25 24.22 3.93 -11.47
CA LEU A 25 23.18 3.06 -12.02
C LEU A 25 23.69 2.29 -13.25
N LYS A 26 23.70 0.96 -13.16
CA LYS A 26 24.06 0.12 -14.30
C LYS A 26 23.02 0.25 -15.42
N GLY A 27 23.50 0.53 -16.63
CA GLY A 27 22.66 0.63 -17.83
C GLY A 27 22.01 2.02 -18.03
N VAL A 28 22.39 3.01 -17.21
CA VAL A 28 22.07 4.42 -17.43
C VAL A 28 23.36 5.10 -17.88
N ASP A 29 23.27 5.88 -18.96
CA ASP A 29 24.42 6.63 -19.48
C ASP A 29 24.70 7.87 -18.62
N ASP A 30 25.98 8.24 -18.48
CA ASP A 30 26.42 9.37 -17.65
C ASP A 30 25.77 10.70 -18.07
N SER A 31 25.42 10.86 -19.35
CA SER A 31 24.70 12.03 -19.84
C SER A 31 23.35 12.23 -19.15
N VAL A 32 22.70 11.16 -18.72
CA VAL A 32 21.42 11.25 -18.01
C VAL A 32 21.61 11.78 -16.58
N ALA A 33 22.71 11.44 -15.92
CA ALA A 33 23.06 12.02 -14.62
C ALA A 33 23.34 13.52 -14.73
N GLU A 34 23.98 13.95 -15.82
CA GLU A 34 24.19 15.38 -16.10
C GLU A 34 22.89 16.11 -16.41
N LEU A 35 21.98 15.50 -17.19
CA LEU A 35 20.65 16.06 -17.44
C LEU A 35 19.87 16.29 -16.15
N LEU A 36 19.86 15.31 -15.23
CA LEU A 36 19.22 15.47 -13.91
C LEU A 36 19.86 16.61 -13.10
N PHE A 37 21.17 16.78 -13.20
CA PHE A 37 21.90 17.84 -12.50
C PHE A 37 21.58 19.23 -13.06
N GLU A 38 21.57 19.38 -14.39
CA GLU A 38 21.26 20.63 -15.09
C GLU A 38 19.79 21.05 -14.88
N GLN A 39 18.89 20.09 -14.74
CA GLN A 39 17.47 20.33 -14.42
C GLN A 39 17.22 20.54 -12.92
N ASP A 40 18.28 20.71 -12.11
CA ASP A 40 18.21 20.99 -10.68
C ASP A 40 17.45 19.93 -9.86
N ILE A 41 17.50 18.66 -10.30
CA ILE A 41 16.79 17.57 -9.64
C ILE A 41 17.49 17.20 -8.32
N ASN A 42 16.84 17.57 -7.21
CA ASN A 42 17.21 17.16 -5.86
C ASN A 42 16.34 15.97 -5.38
N GLY A 43 16.60 15.47 -4.18
CA GLY A 43 15.93 14.33 -3.58
C GLY A 43 14.39 14.39 -3.59
N PRO A 44 13.77 15.46 -3.08
CA PRO A 44 12.33 15.65 -3.14
C PRO A 44 11.77 15.65 -4.57
N SER A 45 12.43 16.33 -5.51
CA SER A 45 12.03 16.33 -6.92
C SER A 45 12.18 14.94 -7.57
N LEU A 46 13.23 14.21 -7.23
CA LEU A 46 13.47 12.83 -7.70
C LEU A 46 12.33 11.89 -7.27
N LEU A 47 11.82 12.03 -6.04
CA LEU A 47 10.66 11.28 -5.53
C LEU A 47 9.37 11.55 -6.31
N LEU A 48 9.25 12.71 -6.96
CA LEU A 48 8.06 13.10 -7.73
C LEU A 48 8.19 12.80 -9.23
N LEU A 49 9.39 12.53 -9.73
CA LEU A 49 9.62 12.24 -11.15
C LEU A 49 8.78 11.06 -11.64
N ASN A 50 8.14 11.24 -12.78
CA ASN A 50 7.47 10.18 -13.52
C ASN A 50 8.11 9.98 -14.91
N ALA A 51 7.68 8.94 -15.62
CA ALA A 51 8.26 8.58 -16.91
C ALA A 51 8.05 9.65 -18.00
N ASN A 52 6.97 10.43 -17.93
CA ASN A 52 6.73 11.53 -18.86
C ASN A 52 7.68 12.70 -18.60
N ASP A 53 7.97 13.02 -17.33
CA ASP A 53 8.92 14.09 -17.00
C ASP A 53 10.32 13.76 -17.54
N LEU A 54 10.75 12.50 -17.38
CA LEU A 54 12.02 12.02 -17.95
C LEU A 54 12.02 12.09 -19.48
N LYS A 55 10.90 11.75 -20.11
CA LYS A 55 10.74 11.89 -21.56
C LYS A 55 10.81 13.35 -22.04
N THR A 56 10.33 14.31 -21.24
CA THR A 56 10.46 15.75 -21.58
C THR A 56 11.89 16.27 -21.48
N MET A 57 12.77 15.55 -20.77
CA MET A 57 14.21 15.81 -20.69
C MET A 57 15.02 15.00 -21.73
N ASP A 58 14.36 14.51 -22.79
CA ASP A 58 14.93 13.64 -23.83
C ASP A 58 15.52 12.31 -23.31
N VAL A 59 15.15 11.89 -22.10
CA VAL A 59 15.51 10.57 -21.58
C VAL A 59 14.61 9.51 -22.21
N THR A 60 15.23 8.56 -22.90
CA THR A 60 14.50 7.46 -23.54
C THR A 60 13.87 6.50 -22.52
N LEU A 61 12.86 5.74 -22.93
CA LEU A 61 12.04 4.91 -22.05
C LEU A 61 12.84 3.88 -21.22
N GLY A 62 13.94 3.35 -21.77
CA GLY A 62 14.79 2.37 -21.10
C GLY A 62 15.47 2.95 -19.84
N PRO A 63 16.36 3.95 -20.00
CA PRO A 63 16.96 4.66 -18.87
C PRO A 63 15.92 5.23 -17.89
N ALA A 64 14.80 5.76 -18.40
CA ALA A 64 13.74 6.30 -17.53
C ALA A 64 13.16 5.23 -16.58
N LYS A 65 12.94 4.00 -17.07
CA LYS A 65 12.50 2.88 -16.23
C LYS A 65 13.54 2.50 -15.17
N LEU A 66 14.82 2.49 -15.53
CA LEU A 66 15.90 2.14 -14.61
C LEU A 66 16.03 3.17 -13.48
N ILE A 67 15.89 4.46 -13.78
CA ILE A 67 15.94 5.54 -12.78
C ILE A 67 14.78 5.43 -11.79
N ILE A 68 13.55 5.28 -12.29
CA ILE A 68 12.36 5.15 -11.44
C ILE A 68 12.46 3.91 -10.55
N HIS A 69 12.85 2.76 -11.13
CA HIS A 69 13.03 1.53 -10.38
C HIS A 69 14.10 1.68 -9.30
N ALA A 70 15.29 2.19 -9.65
CA ALA A 70 16.37 2.36 -8.69
C ALA A 70 16.03 3.34 -7.57
N ARG A 71 15.29 4.41 -7.88
CA ARG A 71 14.78 5.36 -6.88
C ARG A 71 13.86 4.67 -5.88
N ASP A 72 12.90 3.90 -6.39
CA ASP A 72 11.93 3.20 -5.55
C ASP A 72 12.63 2.16 -4.64
N GLU A 73 13.70 1.53 -5.12
CA GLU A 73 14.54 0.64 -4.29
C GLU A 73 15.30 1.41 -3.20
N VAL A 74 15.87 2.59 -3.50
CA VAL A 74 16.50 3.45 -2.47
C VAL A 74 15.47 3.89 -1.43
N GLY A 75 14.23 4.18 -1.84
CA GLY A 75 13.13 4.50 -0.94
C GLY A 75 12.71 3.34 -0.04
N LYS A 76 12.80 2.10 -0.54
CA LYS A 76 12.49 0.87 0.24
C LYS A 76 13.61 0.48 1.20
N LEU A 77 14.88 0.73 0.87
CA LEU A 77 16.05 0.42 1.69
C LEU A 77 16.10 1.19 3.05
N LYS A 78 15.14 2.08 3.32
CA LYS A 78 15.10 2.93 4.52
C LYS A 78 13.85 2.75 5.39
N ALA A 79 12.95 1.82 5.04
CA ALA A 79 11.96 1.33 6.01
C ALA A 79 12.58 0.31 6.99
N GLU A 80 13.83 -0.12 6.77
CA GLU A 80 14.51 -1.14 7.56
C GLU A 80 15.88 -0.66 8.09
N GLU A 81 15.92 -0.25 9.34
CA GLU A 81 16.98 -0.63 10.30
C GLU A 81 16.32 -0.84 11.68
N PRO A 82 16.81 -1.77 12.51
CA PRO A 82 16.93 -3.20 12.28
C PRO A 82 15.90 -3.96 13.14
N LYS A 83 15.12 -4.87 12.54
CA LYS A 83 14.60 -6.04 13.27
C LYS A 83 14.95 -7.29 12.50
N SER A 84 15.61 -8.18 13.22
CA SER A 84 16.22 -9.42 12.79
C SER A 84 15.28 -10.36 12.03
N SER A 85 15.91 -11.06 11.07
CA SER A 85 15.63 -12.41 10.55
C SER A 85 14.66 -12.59 9.36
N SER A 86 15.29 -12.92 8.23
CA SER A 86 14.80 -13.70 7.07
C SER A 86 13.66 -13.15 6.21
N ASN A 87 14.00 -12.28 5.24
CA ASN A 87 13.14 -12.00 4.09
C ASN A 87 13.14 -13.18 3.11
N LYS A 88 12.45 -14.26 3.48
CA LYS A 88 11.69 -15.03 2.51
C LYS A 88 10.24 -14.58 2.66
N PRO A 89 9.52 -14.26 1.57
CA PRO A 89 8.07 -14.12 1.67
C PRO A 89 7.51 -15.39 2.33
N GLY A 90 6.65 -15.20 3.33
CA GLY A 90 5.94 -16.30 3.96
C GLY A 90 5.18 -17.09 2.89
N GLY A 91 5.01 -18.39 3.13
CA GLY A 91 4.29 -19.25 2.19
C GLY A 91 2.88 -18.73 1.88
N PRO A 92 2.28 -19.17 0.76
CA PRO A 92 0.90 -18.83 0.44
C PRO A 92 -0.03 -19.28 1.56
N CYS A 93 -0.98 -18.42 1.93
CA CYS A 93 -2.02 -18.72 2.90
C CYS A 93 -3.40 -18.37 2.33
N LYS A 94 -4.41 -19.11 2.76
CA LYS A 94 -5.80 -18.86 2.35
C LYS A 94 -6.35 -17.65 3.14
N PRO A 95 -7.32 -16.91 2.60
CA PRO A 95 -8.04 -15.92 3.39
C PRO A 95 -8.93 -16.64 4.41
N TYR A 96 -9.22 -15.93 5.50
CA TYR A 96 -10.15 -16.38 6.50
C TYR A 96 -11.50 -16.70 5.84
N PRO A 97 -12.09 -17.89 6.07
CA PRO A 97 -13.31 -18.29 5.38
C PRO A 97 -14.47 -17.32 5.62
N PHE A 98 -15.13 -16.91 4.53
CA PHE A 98 -16.31 -16.05 4.59
C PHE A 98 -17.41 -16.68 5.45
N CYS A 99 -18.04 -15.88 6.32
CA CYS A 99 -19.13 -16.30 7.21
C CYS A 99 -18.84 -17.43 8.22
N ARG A 100 -17.60 -17.89 8.41
CA ARG A 100 -17.28 -18.94 9.42
C ARG A 100 -16.55 -18.36 10.62
N TYR A 101 -16.60 -19.03 11.77
CA TYR A 101 -15.87 -18.65 12.99
C TYR A 101 -15.01 -19.85 13.41
N HIS A 102 -13.69 -19.65 13.49
CA HIS A 102 -12.69 -20.66 13.83
C HIS A 102 -11.56 -20.00 14.62
N ASP A 103 -11.40 -20.37 15.89
CA ASP A 103 -10.50 -19.70 16.84
C ASP A 103 -9.00 -19.96 16.56
N THR A 104 -8.71 -20.90 15.68
CA THR A 104 -7.33 -21.33 15.37
C THR A 104 -6.76 -20.68 14.10
N TYR A 105 -7.58 -19.99 13.32
CA TYR A 105 -7.11 -19.36 12.08
C TYR A 105 -6.34 -18.09 12.42
N ARG A 106 -5.07 -18.02 12.02
CA ARG A 106 -4.19 -16.89 12.25
C ARG A 106 -3.41 -16.60 10.98
N TYR A 107 -3.18 -15.34 10.70
CA TYR A 107 -2.22 -14.96 9.67
C TYR A 107 -0.84 -14.77 10.30
N MET A 108 0.19 -15.10 9.55
CA MET A 108 1.57 -14.75 9.91
C MET A 108 2.00 -13.56 9.06
N GLU A 109 2.68 -12.61 9.69
CA GLU A 109 3.30 -11.49 8.98
C GLU A 109 4.19 -12.02 7.84
N SER A 110 4.24 -11.27 6.74
CA SER A 110 4.91 -11.61 5.48
C SER A 110 4.33 -12.81 4.70
N SER A 111 3.30 -13.50 5.20
CA SER A 111 2.58 -14.50 4.38
C SER A 111 1.78 -13.83 3.26
N ILE A 112 1.45 -14.57 2.20
CA ILE A 112 0.75 -14.03 1.02
C ILE A 112 -0.62 -14.66 0.92
N LEU A 113 -1.69 -13.84 0.94
CA LEU A 113 -3.05 -14.27 0.64
C LEU A 113 -3.13 -14.74 -0.82
N ASP A 114 -3.35 -16.03 -1.02
CA ASP A 114 -3.30 -16.70 -2.32
C ASP A 114 -4.59 -16.54 -3.16
N ILE A 115 -5.33 -15.48 -2.89
CA ILE A 115 -6.53 -15.08 -3.61
C ILE A 115 -6.26 -13.79 -4.38
N THR A 116 -6.68 -13.77 -5.65
CA THR A 116 -6.68 -12.55 -6.45
C THR A 116 -7.72 -11.59 -5.90
N GLU A 117 -7.40 -10.31 -5.76
CA GLU A 117 -8.44 -9.28 -5.66
C GLU A 117 -9.34 -9.39 -6.89
N SER A 118 -10.54 -9.88 -6.67
CA SER A 118 -11.58 -9.96 -7.67
C SER A 118 -12.52 -8.78 -7.47
N GLY A 119 -12.65 -7.96 -8.53
CA GLY A 119 -13.82 -7.11 -8.69
C GLY A 119 -15.08 -7.98 -8.88
N ALA A 120 -16.22 -7.36 -9.16
CA ALA A 120 -17.49 -8.07 -9.37
C ALA A 120 -17.54 -8.82 -10.74
N SER A 121 -16.57 -9.71 -11.01
CA SER A 121 -16.48 -10.44 -12.28
C SER A 121 -17.45 -11.62 -12.37
N ASN A 122 -17.79 -12.24 -11.24
CA ASN A 122 -18.66 -13.42 -11.18
C ASN A 122 -19.42 -13.42 -9.85
N LEU A 123 -20.76 -13.29 -9.88
CA LEU A 123 -21.67 -13.14 -8.72
C LEU A 123 -21.63 -14.30 -7.68
N ILE A 124 -20.77 -15.29 -7.90
CA ILE A 124 -20.63 -16.49 -7.08
C ILE A 124 -19.49 -16.33 -6.08
N GLU A 125 -18.38 -15.68 -6.48
CA GLU A 125 -17.19 -15.52 -5.64
C GLU A 125 -17.23 -14.18 -4.90
N PRO A 126 -17.03 -14.15 -3.57
CA PRO A 126 -16.96 -12.90 -2.84
C PRO A 126 -15.80 -12.03 -3.33
N CYS A 127 -16.05 -10.72 -3.46
CA CYS A 127 -15.00 -9.75 -3.78
C CYS A 127 -14.03 -9.60 -2.61
N HIS A 128 -12.78 -9.31 -2.92
CA HIS A 128 -11.75 -9.03 -1.93
C HIS A 128 -11.09 -7.69 -2.21
N GLU A 129 -10.98 -6.84 -1.19
CA GLU A 129 -10.27 -5.56 -1.27
C GLU A 129 -9.21 -5.50 -0.16
N TYR A 130 -7.97 -5.13 -0.50
CA TYR A 130 -6.86 -5.03 0.43
C TYR A 130 -6.56 -3.56 0.77
N LYS A 131 -6.29 -3.33 2.06
CA LYS A 131 -5.82 -2.06 2.59
C LYS A 131 -4.63 -2.32 3.48
N ALA A 132 -3.46 -1.83 3.08
CA ALA A 132 -2.23 -1.98 3.88
C ALA A 132 -2.42 -1.42 5.30
N PHE A 133 -3.06 -0.25 5.41
CA PHE A 133 -3.46 0.35 6.70
C PHE A 133 -2.31 0.53 7.72
N ILE A 134 -1.08 0.71 7.21
CA ILE A 134 0.14 0.86 8.01
C ILE A 134 0.50 2.33 8.33
N ASN A 135 0.16 3.29 7.45
CA ASN A 135 0.51 4.70 7.60
C ASN A 135 -0.70 5.52 8.08
N THR A 136 -1.18 5.24 9.28
CA THR A 136 -2.27 6.00 9.91
C THR A 136 -1.85 6.51 11.27
N THR A 137 -2.00 7.81 11.51
CA THR A 137 -1.92 8.37 12.86
C THR A 137 -3.12 7.90 13.68
N ASP A 138 -2.99 7.83 15.01
CA ASP A 138 -4.09 7.42 15.89
C ASP A 138 -5.36 8.30 15.66
N GLU A 139 -5.19 9.58 15.31
CA GLU A 139 -6.27 10.52 14.99
C GLU A 139 -7.02 10.20 13.69
N THR A 140 -6.31 9.73 12.65
CA THR A 140 -6.90 9.50 11.31
C THR A 140 -7.35 8.07 11.09
N LYS A 141 -6.91 7.14 11.96
CA LYS A 141 -7.09 5.71 11.81
C LYS A 141 -8.56 5.30 11.72
N MET A 142 -9.40 5.83 12.61
CA MET A 142 -10.82 5.48 12.66
C MET A 142 -11.57 6.01 11.44
N THR A 143 -11.38 7.28 11.09
CA THR A 143 -11.99 7.89 9.90
C THR A 143 -11.58 7.16 8.62
N LYS A 144 -10.31 6.76 8.50
CA LYS A 144 -9.84 5.98 7.35
C LYS A 144 -10.49 4.60 7.33
N PHE A 145 -10.51 3.90 8.46
CA PHE A 145 -11.15 2.59 8.56
C PHE A 145 -12.62 2.66 8.15
N THR A 146 -13.40 3.57 8.74
CA THR A 146 -14.85 3.66 8.47
C THR A 146 -15.15 4.09 7.05
N SER A 147 -14.41 5.07 6.50
CA SER A 147 -14.61 5.53 5.12
C SER A 147 -14.32 4.43 4.09
N GLU A 148 -13.25 3.64 4.27
CA GLU A 148 -12.93 2.51 3.40
C GLU A 148 -13.99 1.41 3.50
N VAL A 149 -14.42 1.04 4.72
CA VAL A 149 -15.47 0.03 4.92
C VAL A 149 -16.79 0.46 4.29
N VAL A 150 -17.23 1.70 4.52
CA VAL A 150 -18.49 2.21 3.98
C VAL A 150 -18.46 2.27 2.45
N ARG A 151 -17.36 2.75 1.85
CA ARG A 151 -17.21 2.80 0.39
C ARG A 151 -17.25 1.40 -0.23
N PHE A 152 -16.50 0.46 0.32
CA PHE A 152 -16.50 -0.92 -0.15
C PHE A 152 -17.88 -1.58 -0.01
N ALA A 153 -18.53 -1.39 1.13
CA ALA A 153 -19.86 -1.92 1.38
C ALA A 153 -20.91 -1.34 0.42
N ALA A 154 -20.86 -0.04 0.16
CA ALA A 154 -21.74 0.60 -0.80
C ALA A 154 -21.54 0.04 -2.22
N ALA A 155 -20.29 -0.19 -2.63
CA ALA A 155 -19.99 -0.85 -3.91
C ALA A 155 -20.55 -2.29 -3.94
N CYS A 156 -20.34 -3.08 -2.88
CA CYS A 156 -20.86 -4.44 -2.78
C CYS A 156 -22.40 -4.48 -2.87
N MET A 157 -23.10 -3.57 -2.18
CA MET A 157 -24.56 -3.47 -2.21
C MET A 157 -25.08 -3.06 -3.60
N ASN A 158 -24.41 -2.12 -4.27
CA ASN A 158 -24.77 -1.70 -5.62
C ASN A 158 -24.56 -2.82 -6.65
N SER A 159 -23.49 -3.60 -6.50
CA SER A 159 -23.16 -4.73 -7.38
C SER A 159 -23.83 -6.05 -6.96
N ARG A 160 -24.62 -6.04 -5.88
CA ARG A 160 -25.28 -7.24 -5.31
C ARG A 160 -24.32 -8.43 -5.12
N THR A 161 -23.11 -8.15 -4.67
CA THR A 161 -22.07 -9.14 -4.44
C THR A 161 -21.69 -9.17 -2.96
N ASN A 162 -21.29 -10.35 -2.48
CA ASN A 162 -20.68 -10.47 -1.17
C ASN A 162 -19.21 -10.01 -1.27
N GLY A 163 -18.65 -9.51 -0.18
CA GLY A 163 -17.27 -9.07 -0.19
C GLY A 163 -16.62 -9.07 1.19
N THR A 164 -15.29 -9.10 1.20
CA THR A 164 -14.46 -8.93 2.39
C THR A 164 -13.37 -7.89 2.10
N ILE A 165 -13.38 -6.80 2.86
CA ILE A 165 -12.26 -5.85 2.91
C ILE A 165 -11.29 -6.29 4.00
N HIS A 166 -10.01 -6.41 3.66
CA HIS A 166 -8.95 -6.82 4.56
C HIS A 166 -8.04 -5.64 4.89
N PHE A 167 -7.86 -5.37 6.19
CA PHE A 167 -6.94 -4.36 6.68
C PHE A 167 -5.65 -5.02 7.17
N GLY A 168 -4.50 -4.38 6.93
CA GLY A 168 -3.20 -4.98 7.20
C GLY A 168 -2.70 -5.87 6.08
N ILE A 169 -3.26 -5.74 4.86
CA ILE A 169 -2.84 -6.49 3.69
C ILE A 169 -2.27 -5.52 2.66
N GLY A 170 -0.99 -5.70 2.33
CA GLY A 170 -0.28 -4.96 1.32
C GLY A 170 -0.73 -5.34 -0.09
N ASP A 171 -0.68 -4.35 -0.98
CA ASP A 171 -0.87 -4.56 -2.41
C ASP A 171 0.16 -3.78 -3.24
N LYS A 172 0.27 -4.17 -4.51
CA LYS A 172 1.11 -3.51 -5.51
C LYS A 172 0.70 -2.04 -5.68
N PRO A 173 1.65 -1.16 -6.04
CA PRO A 173 3.05 -1.45 -6.36
C PRO A 173 3.99 -1.49 -5.14
N GLN A 174 3.52 -1.08 -3.96
CA GLN A 174 4.38 -0.91 -2.79
C GLN A 174 4.73 -2.24 -2.10
N PHE A 175 3.82 -3.21 -2.16
CA PHE A 175 3.96 -4.52 -1.52
C PHE A 175 3.78 -5.66 -2.53
N VAL A 176 4.07 -6.87 -2.09
CA VAL A 176 3.61 -8.05 -2.82
C VAL A 176 2.08 -8.11 -2.71
N HIS A 177 1.39 -8.41 -3.81
CA HIS A 177 -0.07 -8.52 -3.82
C HIS A 177 -0.52 -9.53 -2.77
N GLY A 178 -1.35 -9.10 -1.81
CA GLY A 178 -1.87 -9.97 -0.76
C GLY A 178 -0.93 -10.20 0.42
N GLU A 179 0.17 -9.45 0.54
CA GLU A 179 1.13 -9.59 1.63
C GLU A 179 0.53 -9.19 2.99
N VAL A 180 0.66 -10.06 4.00
CA VAL A 180 0.19 -9.77 5.36
C VAL A 180 1.19 -8.86 6.06
N LEU A 181 0.79 -7.61 6.28
CA LEU A 181 1.54 -6.60 7.05
C LEU A 181 1.10 -6.54 8.51
N GLY A 182 -0.17 -6.84 8.76
CA GLY A 182 -0.78 -6.74 10.08
C GLY A 182 -1.15 -5.31 10.49
N VAL A 183 -1.98 -5.20 11.53
CA VAL A 183 -2.41 -3.92 12.11
C VAL A 183 -2.40 -4.04 13.63
N VAL A 184 -1.73 -3.11 14.31
CA VAL A 184 -1.82 -3.02 15.76
C VAL A 184 -3.17 -2.43 16.15
N VAL A 185 -4.02 -3.22 16.82
CA VAL A 185 -5.33 -2.79 17.32
C VAL A 185 -5.30 -2.75 18.84
N LYS A 186 -5.36 -1.53 19.41
CA LYS A 186 -5.37 -1.31 20.86
C LYS A 186 -6.75 -1.55 21.48
N ASP A 187 -7.79 -1.05 20.81
CA ASP A 187 -9.17 -1.11 21.29
C ASP A 187 -10.08 -1.66 20.18
N LYS A 188 -10.54 -2.91 20.34
CA LYS A 188 -11.41 -3.58 19.37
C LYS A 188 -12.86 -3.06 19.43
N GLU A 189 -13.31 -2.61 20.59
CA GLU A 189 -14.67 -2.14 20.80
C GLU A 189 -14.89 -0.78 20.13
N ALA A 190 -13.87 0.10 20.20
CA ALA A 190 -13.87 1.37 19.48
C ALA A 190 -14.15 1.20 17.98
N TYR A 191 -13.47 0.25 17.32
CA TYR A 191 -13.70 -0.02 15.88
C TYR A 191 -15.13 -0.47 15.59
N ALA A 192 -15.72 -1.31 16.44
CA ALA A 192 -17.09 -1.79 16.26
C ALA A 192 -18.11 -0.66 16.44
N ASN A 193 -17.93 0.16 17.48
CA ASN A 193 -18.80 1.29 17.77
C ASN A 193 -18.72 2.38 16.69
N GLU A 194 -17.50 2.71 16.26
CA GLU A 194 -17.27 3.74 15.25
C GLU A 194 -17.79 3.30 13.87
N LEU A 195 -17.65 2.01 13.52
CA LEU A 195 -18.26 1.48 12.30
C LEU A 195 -19.79 1.61 12.33
N LYS A 196 -20.42 1.27 13.46
CA LYS A 196 -21.87 1.40 13.61
C LYS A 196 -22.31 2.86 13.45
N SER A 197 -21.61 3.77 14.11
CA SER A 197 -21.85 5.22 14.03
C SER A 197 -21.69 5.73 12.59
N ALA A 198 -20.66 5.27 11.87
CA ALA A 198 -20.45 5.60 10.47
C ALA A 198 -21.57 5.08 9.57
N ILE A 199 -22.00 3.82 9.72
CA ILE A 199 -23.13 3.29 8.93
C ILE A 199 -24.38 4.17 9.13
N ASP A 200 -24.63 4.61 10.36
CA ASP A 200 -25.76 5.51 10.66
C ASP A 200 -25.61 6.91 10.06
N GLY A 201 -24.38 7.40 9.87
CA GLY A 201 -24.09 8.70 9.28
C GLY A 201 -24.07 8.71 7.75
N TYR A 202 -23.62 7.62 7.11
CA TYR A 202 -23.38 7.57 5.66
C TYR A 202 -24.58 7.06 4.84
N PHE A 203 -25.52 6.34 5.44
CA PHE A 203 -26.68 5.80 4.72
C PHE A 203 -27.97 6.58 5.03
N GLU A 204 -28.77 6.84 3.99
CA GLU A 204 -30.11 7.44 4.14
C GLU A 204 -30.98 6.59 5.09
N TYR A 205 -31.87 7.25 5.84
CA TYR A 205 -32.72 6.63 6.86
C TYR A 205 -33.40 5.31 6.41
N LYS A 206 -33.97 5.29 5.19
CA LYS A 206 -34.63 4.11 4.61
C LYS A 206 -33.69 2.92 4.34
N PHE A 207 -32.40 3.15 4.21
CA PHE A 207 -31.40 2.12 3.91
C PHE A 207 -30.54 1.74 5.12
N LYS A 208 -30.62 2.46 6.24
CA LYS A 208 -29.81 2.19 7.45
C LYS A 208 -29.96 0.76 7.95
N HIS A 209 -31.20 0.28 8.10
CA HIS A 209 -31.45 -1.08 8.56
C HIS A 209 -30.84 -2.14 7.63
N THR A 210 -30.99 -1.95 6.32
CA THR A 210 -30.39 -2.83 5.31
C THR A 210 -28.87 -2.80 5.40
N ALA A 211 -28.26 -1.61 5.46
CA ALA A 211 -26.82 -1.45 5.58
C ALA A 211 -26.27 -2.11 6.86
N GLN A 212 -26.92 -1.91 8.01
CA GLN A 212 -26.55 -2.55 9.28
C GLN A 212 -26.70 -4.08 9.24
N SER A 213 -27.64 -4.60 8.45
CA SER A 213 -27.83 -6.05 8.26
C SER A 213 -26.80 -6.66 7.30
N CYS A 214 -26.32 -5.87 6.32
CA CYS A 214 -25.36 -6.31 5.31
C CYS A 214 -23.90 -6.16 5.76
N ILE A 215 -23.59 -5.09 6.51
CA ILE A 215 -22.23 -4.74 6.95
C ILE A 215 -22.00 -5.36 8.32
N ARG A 216 -21.08 -6.33 8.39
CA ARG A 216 -20.78 -7.05 9.63
C ARG A 216 -19.75 -6.31 10.48
N PRO A 217 -19.74 -6.51 11.81
CA PRO A 217 -18.67 -6.00 12.67
C PRO A 217 -17.28 -6.46 12.21
N PRO A 218 -16.23 -5.66 12.46
CA PRO A 218 -14.88 -6.02 12.10
C PRO A 218 -14.45 -7.29 12.84
N ARG A 219 -13.67 -8.12 12.13
CA ARG A 219 -13.04 -9.30 12.71
C ARG A 219 -11.55 -9.05 12.89
N PHE A 220 -11.05 -9.40 14.07
CA PHE A 220 -9.64 -9.33 14.42
C PHE A 220 -9.11 -10.76 14.50
N VAL A 221 -8.11 -11.08 13.69
CA VAL A 221 -7.56 -12.43 13.46
C VAL A 221 -6.06 -12.46 13.69
#